data_AF-A0A1H0RMM8-F1
#
_entry.id   AF-A0A1H0RMM8-F1
#
_cell.length_a   1.000
_cell.length_b   1.000
_cell.length_c   1.000
_cell.angle_alpha   90.00
_cell.angle_beta   90.00
_cell.angle_gamma   90.00
#
_symmetry.space_group_name_H-M   'P 1'
#
loop_
_entity.id
_entity.type
_entity.pdbx_description
1 polymer ?
#
loop_
_entity_poly.entity_id
_entity_poly.type
_entity_poly.pdbx_seq_one_letter_code
_entity_poly.pdbx_strand_id
1 'polypeptide(L)'
;MVGFEGATPLAVRHVGPVTPAGSGDDAVVAGVLTDLNTYWSATLPTAFGHEFAPLTGGYVSIDSSADAGRSWCITSPSQIAGNAYYCPTGDAIVYDSAGLVPVLLGHYGAAGLTASFAHEFGHAIQARIGPTAAQRTADPTKYPSLLIEAQGDCFAGAFLAEAVAGRTAHVRLPEPSMVRAVAPLLDFADPVTVRVDDPTAHGLALDRLTAVLDGYRSGAAACHALTRGALHPTLGRAGLTDTPRPHRFASTAAALAAGRPAMLALAARLPAAAGSAAAATPSAADLAAAAPYGQFAAAAALALSIGRATKGTAVGAACFAGAWTASVFGHAADGALGSWGGDADEALNMLRARPDATIGELAGFADGFARGLAACR
;
A
#
# COMPACT_ATOMS: atom_id res chain seq x y z
N MET A 1 21.99 51.88 -1.57
CA MET A 1 20.62 51.50 -1.18
C MET A 1 19.71 51.66 -2.39
N VAL A 2 19.42 50.57 -3.08
CA VAL A 2 18.15 50.35 -3.77
C VAL A 2 17.88 48.86 -3.57
N GLY A 3 17.00 48.55 -2.61
CA GLY A 3 16.63 47.18 -2.28
C GLY A 3 15.59 46.67 -3.27
N PHE A 4 15.79 45.47 -3.77
CA PHE A 4 14.72 44.64 -4.33
C PHE A 4 14.31 43.66 -3.24
N GLU A 5 13.33 44.05 -2.43
CA GLU A 5 12.47 43.11 -1.72
C GLU A 5 11.43 42.58 -2.72
N GLY A 6 11.23 41.26 -2.72
CA GLY A 6 10.23 40.58 -3.56
C GLY A 6 10.78 39.51 -4.49
N ALA A 7 11.65 38.62 -4.00
CA ALA A 7 11.88 37.36 -4.70
C ALA A 7 10.66 36.47 -4.46
N THR A 8 9.83 36.24 -5.49
CA THR A 8 8.87 35.14 -5.47
C THR A 8 9.65 33.86 -5.16
N PRO A 9 9.26 33.06 -4.15
CA PRO A 9 9.92 31.78 -3.92
C PRO A 9 9.88 30.98 -5.23
N LEU A 10 11.02 30.41 -5.63
CA LEU A 10 11.04 29.53 -6.79
C LEU A 10 10.09 28.37 -6.49
N ALA A 11 9.01 28.25 -7.27
CA ALA A 11 8.05 27.16 -7.15
C ALA A 11 8.69 25.78 -7.31
N VAL A 12 9.91 25.72 -7.85
CA VAL A 12 10.70 24.51 -8.08
C VAL A 12 12.03 24.66 -7.36
N ARG A 13 12.39 23.70 -6.53
CA ARG A 13 13.65 23.69 -5.79
C ARG A 13 14.28 22.31 -5.83
N HIS A 14 15.60 22.26 -6.03
CA HIS A 14 16.38 21.04 -5.90
C HIS A 14 16.67 20.76 -4.42
N VAL A 15 16.42 19.53 -4.00
CA VAL A 15 16.77 19.06 -2.65
C VAL A 15 18.18 18.51 -2.70
N GLY A 16 19.07 19.15 -1.94
CA GLY A 16 20.45 18.69 -1.79
C GLY A 16 20.59 17.54 -0.79
N PRO A 17 21.79 16.96 -0.64
CA PRO A 17 22.11 16.04 0.44
C PRO A 17 21.78 16.66 1.81
N VAL A 18 21.51 15.82 2.82
CA VAL A 18 21.33 16.26 4.21
C VAL A 18 22.53 17.11 4.62
N THR A 19 22.32 18.43 4.75
CA THR A 19 23.24 19.28 5.49
C THR A 19 22.75 19.31 6.94
N PRO A 20 23.64 19.33 7.94
CA PRO A 20 23.25 19.44 9.35
C PRO A 20 22.40 20.67 9.71
N ALA A 21 22.19 21.60 8.76
CA ALA A 21 21.47 22.85 8.92
C ALA A 21 20.03 22.84 8.38
N GLY A 22 19.60 21.77 7.69
CA GLY A 22 18.20 21.63 7.29
C GLY A 22 17.33 21.39 8.53
N SER A 23 16.32 22.23 8.77
CA SER A 23 15.30 22.02 9.81
C SER A 23 13.94 21.81 9.17
N GLY A 24 13.04 21.10 9.87
CA GLY A 24 11.67 20.84 9.40
C GLY A 24 11.58 19.71 8.35
N ASP A 25 10.49 19.72 7.58
CA ASP A 25 10.08 18.65 6.67
C ASP A 25 11.13 18.32 5.61
N ASP A 26 11.84 19.33 5.11
CA ASP A 26 12.93 19.17 4.12
C ASP A 26 14.06 18.28 4.63
N ALA A 27 14.37 18.35 5.93
CA ALA A 27 15.41 17.52 6.54
C ALA A 27 14.97 16.05 6.64
N VAL A 28 13.68 15.82 6.90
CA VAL A 28 13.11 14.46 6.92
C VAL A 28 13.13 13.86 5.52
N VAL A 29 12.68 14.61 4.51
CA VAL A 29 12.74 14.18 3.10
C VAL A 29 14.18 13.88 2.68
N ALA A 30 15.11 14.80 2.94
CA ALA A 30 16.53 14.59 2.59
C ALA A 30 17.12 13.35 3.29
N GLY A 31 16.74 13.09 4.56
CA GLY A 31 17.16 11.91 5.31
C GLY A 31 16.66 10.60 4.69
N VAL A 32 15.37 10.53 4.37
CA VAL A 32 14.76 9.38 3.67
C VAL A 32 15.46 9.10 2.35
N LEU A 33 15.63 10.14 1.52
CA LEU A 33 16.30 10.02 0.24
C LEU A 33 17.76 9.58 0.39
N THR A 34 18.48 10.09 1.38
CA THR A 34 19.86 9.68 1.66
C THR A 34 19.95 8.20 2.03
N ASP A 35 19.04 7.71 2.87
CA ASP A 35 18.99 6.30 3.25
C ASP A 35 18.62 5.40 2.06
N LEU A 36 17.71 5.85 1.17
CA LEU A 36 17.37 5.14 -0.07
C LEU A 36 18.58 5.02 -1.01
N ASN A 37 19.33 6.10 -1.24
CA ASN A 37 20.57 6.03 -2.04
C ASN A 37 21.57 5.06 -1.41
N THR A 38 21.73 5.10 -0.09
CA THR A 38 22.67 4.23 0.63
C THR A 38 22.28 2.76 0.47
N TYR A 39 21.00 2.43 0.70
CA TYR A 39 20.47 1.09 0.53
C TYR A 39 20.66 0.57 -0.90
N TRP A 40 20.29 1.37 -1.90
CA TRP A 40 20.37 0.95 -3.30
C TRP A 40 21.81 0.89 -3.81
N SER A 41 22.73 1.70 -3.28
CA SER A 41 24.17 1.58 -3.55
C SER A 41 24.74 0.22 -3.15
N ALA A 42 24.23 -0.37 -2.07
CA ALA A 42 24.65 -1.71 -1.62
C ALA A 42 23.83 -2.84 -2.27
N THR A 43 22.53 -2.63 -2.46
CA THR A 43 21.59 -3.68 -2.86
C THR A 43 21.57 -3.90 -4.37
N LEU A 44 21.67 -2.85 -5.18
CA LEU A 44 21.57 -2.99 -6.63
C LEU A 44 22.69 -3.89 -7.21
N PRO A 45 23.97 -3.71 -6.81
CA PRO A 45 25.05 -4.56 -7.32
C PRO A 45 24.92 -6.01 -6.84
N THR A 46 24.51 -6.21 -5.59
CA THR A 46 24.44 -7.55 -4.98
C THR A 46 23.24 -8.34 -5.44
N ALA A 47 22.07 -7.72 -5.57
CA ALA A 47 20.83 -8.39 -5.96
C ALA A 47 20.70 -8.56 -7.48
N PHE A 48 21.28 -7.66 -8.28
CA PHE A 48 21.06 -7.62 -9.73
C PHE A 48 22.33 -7.57 -10.58
N GLY A 49 23.51 -7.37 -9.99
CA GLY A 49 24.75 -7.22 -10.76
C GLY A 49 24.85 -5.89 -11.52
N HIS A 50 24.05 -4.89 -11.13
CA HIS A 50 24.07 -3.55 -11.71
C HIS A 50 24.66 -2.55 -10.72
N GLU A 51 25.66 -1.78 -11.15
CA GLU A 51 26.18 -0.67 -10.36
C GLU A 51 25.10 0.39 -10.14
N PHE A 52 25.01 0.90 -8.92
CA PHE A 52 24.08 1.98 -8.62
C PHE A 52 24.64 3.31 -9.13
N ALA A 53 23.91 3.93 -10.06
CA ALA A 53 24.10 5.33 -10.42
C ALA A 53 23.05 6.19 -9.69
N PRO A 54 23.45 7.26 -8.96
CA PRO A 54 22.50 8.23 -8.42
C PRO A 54 21.63 8.89 -9.51
N LEU A 55 20.47 9.40 -9.11
CA LEU A 55 19.54 10.12 -10.00
C LEU A 55 20.21 11.34 -10.65
N THR A 56 20.30 11.38 -11.98
CA THR A 56 21.00 12.50 -12.65
C THR A 56 20.26 13.83 -12.54
N GLY A 57 18.93 13.80 -12.49
CA GLY A 57 18.11 15.00 -12.26
C GLY A 57 17.86 15.28 -10.77
N GLY A 58 18.26 14.36 -9.90
CA GLY A 58 18.13 14.51 -8.44
C GLY A 58 16.69 14.51 -7.95
N TYR A 59 16.45 15.27 -6.88
CA TYR A 59 15.16 15.37 -6.20
C TYR A 59 14.65 16.80 -6.30
N VAL A 60 13.41 16.97 -6.73
CA VAL A 60 12.83 18.27 -7.04
C VAL A 60 11.51 18.45 -6.30
N SER A 61 11.48 19.39 -5.37
CA SER A 61 10.26 19.82 -4.69
C SER A 61 9.55 20.87 -5.54
N ILE A 62 8.24 20.70 -5.74
CA ILE A 62 7.38 21.67 -6.40
C ILE A 62 6.30 22.15 -5.43
N ASP A 63 6.13 23.47 -5.28
CA ASP A 63 4.95 24.03 -4.61
C ASP A 63 3.76 23.99 -5.56
N SER A 64 2.83 23.05 -5.35
CA SER A 64 1.69 22.85 -6.23
C SER A 64 0.67 24.00 -6.22
N SER A 65 0.78 24.94 -5.26
CA SER A 65 -0.09 26.11 -5.14
C SER A 65 0.43 27.33 -5.92
N ALA A 66 1.67 27.27 -6.42
CA ALA A 66 2.28 28.36 -7.16
C ALA A 66 1.69 28.53 -8.57
N ASP A 67 1.66 29.77 -9.06
CA ASP A 67 1.11 30.12 -10.38
C ASP A 67 1.94 29.58 -11.56
N ALA A 68 3.24 29.36 -11.37
CA ALA A 68 4.14 28.93 -12.42
C ALA A 68 5.29 28.07 -11.89
N GLY A 69 5.64 27.02 -12.64
CA GLY A 69 6.72 26.09 -12.32
C GLY A 69 6.62 24.87 -13.22
N ARG A 70 7.77 24.31 -13.61
CA ARG A 70 7.82 23.12 -14.47
C ARG A 70 9.04 22.28 -14.14
N SER A 71 8.89 20.98 -14.34
CA SER A 71 9.94 19.97 -14.24
C SER A 71 9.67 18.89 -15.31
N TRP A 72 10.60 17.98 -15.58
CA TRP A 72 10.54 17.06 -16.73
C TRP A 72 9.16 16.53 -17.08
N CYS A 73 8.52 15.77 -16.17
CA CYS A 73 7.20 15.19 -16.38
C CYS A 73 6.04 16.07 -15.86
N ILE A 74 6.33 17.31 -15.42
CA ILE A 74 5.38 18.27 -14.83
C ILE A 74 5.42 19.59 -15.59
N THR A 75 4.34 19.89 -16.32
CA THR A 75 4.24 21.10 -17.15
C THR A 75 3.65 22.31 -16.42
N SER A 76 2.94 22.09 -15.30
CA SER A 76 2.44 23.14 -14.39
C SER A 76 2.40 22.64 -12.94
N PRO A 77 2.53 23.52 -11.92
CA PRO A 77 2.59 23.06 -10.52
C PRO A 77 1.37 22.28 -10.05
N SER A 78 0.18 22.64 -10.52
CA SER A 78 -1.07 21.94 -10.19
C SER A 78 -1.10 20.45 -10.57
N GLN A 79 -0.27 20.00 -11.54
CA GLN A 79 -0.22 18.59 -11.95
C GLN A 79 0.41 17.67 -10.92
N ILE A 80 1.23 18.21 -10.00
CA ILE A 80 1.87 17.43 -8.94
C ILE A 80 1.07 17.42 -7.64
N ALA A 81 -0.04 18.19 -7.56
CA ALA A 81 -0.77 18.40 -6.31
C ALA A 81 -1.13 17.08 -5.62
N GLY A 82 -0.65 16.92 -4.39
CA GLY A 82 -0.86 15.71 -3.59
C GLY A 82 -0.13 14.46 -4.11
N ASN A 83 0.89 14.60 -4.96
CA ASN A 83 1.57 13.47 -5.57
C ASN A 83 3.11 13.61 -5.62
N ALA A 84 3.76 12.47 -5.88
CA ALA A 84 5.18 12.35 -6.19
C ALA A 84 5.32 11.43 -7.42
N TYR A 85 6.38 11.62 -8.19
CA TYR A 85 6.68 10.77 -9.34
C TYR A 85 8.18 10.60 -9.53
N TYR A 86 8.60 9.42 -9.93
CA TYR A 86 9.82 9.26 -10.72
C TYR A 86 9.57 9.68 -12.18
N CYS A 87 10.23 10.74 -12.65
CA CYS A 87 10.23 11.18 -14.04
C CYS A 87 11.38 10.49 -14.83
N PRO A 88 11.11 9.53 -15.74
CA PRO A 88 12.18 8.82 -16.46
C PRO A 88 12.99 9.72 -17.41
N THR A 89 12.36 10.76 -17.97
CA THR A 89 13.01 11.70 -18.91
C THR A 89 14.09 12.56 -18.25
N GLY A 90 14.00 12.76 -16.94
CA GLY A 90 14.99 13.50 -16.16
C GLY A 90 15.86 12.65 -15.25
N ASP A 91 15.53 11.35 -15.11
CA ASP A 91 16.01 10.49 -14.01
C ASP A 91 15.97 11.26 -12.68
N ALA A 92 14.76 11.68 -12.30
CA ALA A 92 14.53 12.55 -11.16
C ALA A 92 13.25 12.14 -10.42
N ILE A 93 13.23 12.32 -9.11
CA ILE A 93 11.99 12.24 -8.32
C ILE A 93 11.48 13.67 -8.11
N VAL A 94 10.26 13.93 -8.58
CA VAL A 94 9.54 15.19 -8.38
C VAL A 94 8.44 14.96 -7.36
N TYR A 95 8.19 15.92 -6.47
CA TYR A 95 7.15 15.77 -5.46
C TYR A 95 6.55 17.11 -5.05
N ASP A 96 5.30 17.07 -4.61
CA ASP A 96 4.60 18.22 -4.07
C ASP A 96 5.02 18.50 -2.62
N SER A 97 5.73 19.61 -2.41
CA SER A 97 6.16 20.05 -1.08
C SER A 97 5.07 20.80 -0.31
N ALA A 98 4.02 21.30 -0.98
CA ALA A 98 3.00 22.12 -0.36
C ALA A 98 1.75 21.32 0.06
N GLY A 99 1.39 20.28 -0.70
CA GLY A 99 0.27 19.38 -0.39
C GLY A 99 0.73 18.02 0.13
N LEU A 100 1.47 17.25 -0.68
CA LEU A 100 1.82 15.85 -0.35
C LEU A 100 2.66 15.74 0.93
N VAL A 101 3.81 16.42 1.02
CA VAL A 101 4.73 16.25 2.16
C VAL A 101 4.06 16.58 3.50
N PRO A 102 3.33 17.71 3.65
CA PRO A 102 2.57 17.99 4.87
C PRO A 102 1.52 16.93 5.20
N VAL A 103 0.81 16.39 4.21
CA VAL A 103 -0.15 15.30 4.42
C VAL A 103 0.56 14.04 4.91
N LEU A 104 1.67 13.66 4.27
CA LEU A 104 2.44 12.49 4.65
C LEU A 104 2.95 12.57 6.09
N LEU A 105 3.59 13.69 6.43
CA LEU A 105 4.15 13.90 7.77
C LEU A 105 3.08 14.12 8.83
N GLY A 106 1.99 14.82 8.50
CA GLY A 106 0.90 15.12 9.43
C GLY A 106 0.05 13.90 9.78
N HIS A 107 -0.32 13.08 8.80
CA HIS A 107 -1.23 11.94 9.00
C HIS A 107 -0.49 10.63 9.31
N TYR A 108 0.69 10.42 8.73
CA TYR A 108 1.40 9.14 8.78
C TYR A 108 2.78 9.24 9.43
N GLY A 109 3.30 10.47 9.59
CA GLY A 109 4.65 10.75 10.08
C GLY A 109 5.72 10.36 9.07
N ALA A 110 6.98 10.37 9.53
CA ALA A 110 8.12 9.98 8.70
C ALA A 110 7.99 8.55 8.13
N ALA A 111 7.23 7.66 8.79
CA ALA A 111 6.97 6.31 8.31
C ALA A 111 6.23 6.29 6.97
N GLY A 112 5.12 7.02 6.87
CA GLY A 112 4.36 7.11 5.61
C GLY A 112 5.15 7.82 4.53
N LEU A 113 5.85 8.90 4.87
CA LEU A 113 6.74 9.59 3.93
C LEU A 113 7.82 8.63 3.38
N THR A 114 8.41 7.83 4.25
CA THR A 114 9.44 6.84 3.87
C THR A 114 8.90 5.86 2.84
N ALA A 115 7.72 5.28 3.06
CA ALA A 115 7.14 4.30 2.13
C ALA A 115 6.80 4.93 0.77
N SER A 116 6.18 6.11 0.75
CA SER A 116 5.84 6.82 -0.49
C SER A 116 7.08 7.14 -1.32
N PHE A 117 8.14 7.67 -0.73
CA PHE A 117 9.37 7.95 -1.46
C PHE A 117 10.13 6.67 -1.85
N ALA A 118 10.04 5.60 -1.05
CA ALA A 118 10.63 4.31 -1.41
C ALA A 118 9.93 3.67 -2.62
N HIS A 119 8.61 3.86 -2.75
CA HIS A 119 7.84 3.47 -3.93
C HIS A 119 8.34 4.20 -5.19
N GLU A 120 8.47 5.53 -5.14
CA GLU A 120 9.01 6.30 -6.27
C GLU A 120 10.44 5.90 -6.63
N PHE A 121 11.25 5.60 -5.62
CA PHE A 121 12.60 5.08 -5.83
C PHE A 121 12.57 3.69 -6.49
N GLY A 122 11.56 2.87 -6.21
CA GLY A 122 11.32 1.60 -6.90
C GLY A 122 11.21 1.78 -8.42
N HIS A 123 10.54 2.83 -8.89
CA HIS A 123 10.51 3.16 -10.32
C HIS A 123 11.88 3.57 -10.87
N ALA A 124 12.68 4.31 -10.09
CA ALA A 124 14.05 4.61 -10.47
C ALA A 124 14.92 3.34 -10.59
N ILE A 125 14.66 2.33 -9.77
CA ILE A 125 15.31 1.02 -9.87
C ILE A 125 14.85 0.27 -11.11
N GLN A 126 13.55 0.23 -11.41
CA GLN A 126 13.04 -0.34 -12.66
C GLN A 126 13.68 0.31 -13.90
N ALA A 127 13.97 1.61 -13.87
CA ALA A 127 14.68 2.26 -14.97
C ALA A 127 16.12 1.75 -15.16
N ARG A 128 16.75 1.21 -14.11
CA ARG A 128 18.12 0.68 -14.12
C ARG A 128 18.17 -0.81 -14.48
N ILE A 129 17.22 -1.61 -13.99
CA ILE A 129 17.22 -3.09 -14.15
C ILE A 129 16.11 -3.62 -15.07
N GLY A 130 15.20 -2.75 -15.51
CA GLY A 130 14.03 -3.10 -16.31
C GLY A 130 12.78 -3.41 -15.47
N PRO A 131 11.58 -3.29 -16.07
CA PRO A 131 11.34 -2.77 -17.42
C PRO A 131 11.50 -1.24 -17.51
N THR A 132 12.25 -0.76 -18.51
CA THR A 132 12.43 0.66 -18.78
C THR A 132 11.16 1.29 -19.36
N ALA A 133 11.03 2.62 -19.32
CA ALA A 133 9.91 3.33 -19.93
C ALA A 133 9.66 2.93 -21.40
N ALA A 134 10.74 2.81 -22.19
CA ALA A 134 10.66 2.38 -23.58
C ALA A 134 10.15 0.92 -23.72
N GLN A 135 10.59 0.01 -22.85
CA GLN A 135 10.11 -1.38 -22.84
C GLN A 135 8.62 -1.46 -22.46
N ARG A 136 8.19 -0.66 -21.48
CA ARG A 136 6.77 -0.56 -21.09
C ARG A 136 5.90 -0.08 -22.24
N THR A 137 6.33 0.97 -22.94
CA THR A 137 5.61 1.49 -24.12
C THR A 137 5.60 0.50 -25.28
N ALA A 138 6.69 -0.24 -25.49
CA ALA A 138 6.79 -1.21 -26.57
C ALA A 138 5.90 -2.44 -26.35
N ASP A 139 5.68 -2.86 -25.10
CA ASP A 139 4.83 -4.00 -24.76
C ASP A 139 4.03 -3.75 -23.46
N PRO A 140 2.97 -2.94 -23.53
CA PRO A 140 2.11 -2.64 -22.38
C PRO A 140 1.31 -3.87 -21.91
N THR A 141 1.22 -4.91 -22.74
CA THR A 141 0.55 -6.16 -22.37
C THR A 141 1.41 -7.05 -21.48
N LYS A 142 2.73 -6.98 -21.64
CA LYS A 142 3.71 -7.65 -20.78
C LYS A 142 4.02 -6.83 -19.52
N TYR A 143 4.03 -5.51 -19.66
CA TYR A 143 4.34 -4.57 -18.58
C TYR A 143 3.18 -3.58 -18.34
N PRO A 144 1.99 -4.08 -17.94
CA PRO A 144 0.85 -3.20 -17.63
C PRO A 144 1.17 -2.33 -16.41
N SER A 145 0.54 -1.14 -16.31
CA SER A 145 0.73 -0.20 -15.19
C SER A 145 0.64 -0.90 -13.83
N LEU A 146 -0.40 -1.71 -13.63
CA LEU A 146 -0.59 -2.46 -12.39
C LEU A 146 0.61 -3.32 -11.96
N LEU A 147 1.35 -3.92 -12.90
CA LEU A 147 2.57 -4.67 -12.58
C LEU A 147 3.71 -3.75 -12.15
N ILE A 148 3.83 -2.61 -12.82
CA ILE A 148 4.88 -1.63 -12.54
C ILE A 148 4.69 -1.05 -11.15
N GLU A 149 3.45 -0.71 -10.80
CA GLU A 149 3.07 -0.18 -9.50
C GLU A 149 3.26 -1.22 -8.40
N ALA A 150 2.84 -2.48 -8.62
CA ALA A 150 3.10 -3.58 -7.68
C ALA A 150 4.61 -3.82 -7.46
N GLN A 151 5.43 -3.73 -8.51
CA GLN A 151 6.88 -3.81 -8.36
C GLN A 151 7.44 -2.63 -7.54
N GLY A 152 6.92 -1.42 -7.74
CA GLY A 152 7.27 -0.23 -6.96
C GLY A 152 6.95 -0.39 -5.47
N ASP A 153 5.72 -0.83 -5.16
CA ASP A 153 5.29 -1.17 -3.80
C ASP A 153 6.16 -2.27 -3.17
N CYS A 154 6.51 -3.30 -3.94
CA CYS A 154 7.42 -4.36 -3.48
C CYS A 154 8.82 -3.81 -3.16
N PHE A 155 9.40 -3.00 -4.03
CA PHE A 155 10.69 -2.36 -3.75
C PHE A 155 10.64 -1.46 -2.51
N ALA A 156 9.52 -0.76 -2.29
CA ALA A 156 9.30 -0.01 -1.06
C ALA A 156 9.33 -0.95 0.16
N GLY A 157 8.64 -2.08 0.10
CA GLY A 157 8.68 -3.12 1.14
C GLY A 157 10.08 -3.61 1.48
N ALA A 158 10.91 -3.87 0.46
CA ALA A 158 12.29 -4.31 0.65
C ALA A 158 13.12 -3.26 1.40
N PHE A 159 12.96 -1.97 1.09
CA PHE A 159 13.61 -0.90 1.84
C PHE A 159 13.05 -0.74 3.27
N LEU A 160 11.73 -0.85 3.45
CA LEU A 160 11.11 -0.76 4.77
C LEU A 160 11.64 -1.84 5.73
N ALA A 161 11.98 -3.04 5.22
CA ALA A 161 12.60 -4.09 6.03
C ALA A 161 13.96 -3.67 6.61
N GLU A 162 14.77 -2.93 5.86
CA GLU A 162 16.05 -2.38 6.33
C GLU A 162 15.84 -1.30 7.41
N ALA A 163 14.86 -0.42 7.18
CA ALA A 163 14.54 0.65 8.12
C ALA A 163 13.97 0.11 9.44
N VAL A 164 13.17 -0.96 9.39
CA VAL A 164 12.68 -1.68 10.58
C VAL A 164 13.81 -2.39 11.31
N ALA A 165 14.75 -2.98 10.57
CA ALA A 165 15.93 -3.61 11.15
C ALA A 165 16.97 -2.63 11.69
N GLY A 166 16.73 -1.32 11.59
CA GLY A 166 17.62 -0.27 12.10
C GLY A 166 18.92 -0.12 11.31
N ARG A 167 18.94 -0.52 10.03
CA ARG A 167 20.12 -0.44 9.15
C ARG A 167 20.19 0.85 8.32
N THR A 168 19.28 1.78 8.57
CA THR A 168 19.21 3.12 7.98
C THR A 168 19.76 4.16 8.97
N ALA A 169 20.39 5.23 8.46
CA ALA A 169 21.08 6.20 9.31
C ALA A 169 20.17 7.33 9.81
N HIS A 170 19.21 7.76 8.97
CA HIS A 170 18.38 8.95 9.23
C HIS A 170 16.96 8.57 9.64
N VAL A 171 16.37 7.58 8.96
CA VAL A 171 15.03 7.07 9.24
C VAL A 171 15.13 5.91 10.22
N ARG A 172 14.24 5.85 11.21
CA ARG A 172 14.07 4.67 12.06
C ARG A 172 12.59 4.34 12.14
N LEU A 173 12.23 3.14 11.69
CA LEU A 173 10.84 2.68 11.67
C LEU A 173 10.67 1.55 12.68
N PRO A 174 10.34 1.83 13.95
CA PRO A 174 10.01 0.75 14.88
C PRO A 174 8.82 -0.04 14.33
N GLU A 175 8.77 -1.36 14.55
CA GLU A 175 7.74 -2.23 13.94
C GLU A 175 6.29 -1.73 14.10
N PRO A 176 5.85 -1.14 15.24
CA PRO A 176 4.51 -0.56 15.35
C PRO A 176 4.22 0.59 14.38
N SER A 177 5.25 1.24 13.83
CA SER A 177 5.09 2.28 12.82
C SER A 177 4.78 1.74 11.42
N MET A 178 4.94 0.43 11.17
CA MET A 178 4.72 -0.16 9.84
C MET A 178 3.28 -0.04 9.35
N VAL A 179 2.28 -0.05 10.24
CA VAL A 179 0.89 0.22 9.84
C VAL A 179 0.75 1.64 9.28
N ARG A 180 1.41 2.63 9.91
CA ARG A 180 1.46 3.99 9.39
C ARG A 180 2.33 4.11 8.14
N ALA A 181 3.40 3.30 8.04
CA ALA A 181 4.27 3.31 6.87
C ALA A 181 3.50 2.92 5.59
N VAL A 182 2.72 1.85 5.64
CA VAL A 182 1.98 1.38 4.44
C VAL A 182 0.71 2.20 4.18
N ALA A 183 0.16 2.88 5.19
CA ALA A 183 -1.13 3.54 5.11
C ALA A 183 -1.31 4.51 3.91
N PRO A 184 -0.33 5.36 3.52
CA PRO A 184 -0.47 6.19 2.31
C PRO A 184 -0.71 5.36 1.05
N LEU A 185 0.02 4.26 0.87
CA LEU A 185 -0.15 3.38 -0.30
C LEU A 185 -1.55 2.74 -0.32
N LEU A 186 -2.12 2.48 0.86
CA LEU A 186 -3.46 1.89 1.00
C LEU A 186 -4.59 2.92 0.89
N ASP A 187 -4.39 4.14 1.41
CA ASP A 187 -5.38 5.22 1.38
C ASP A 187 -5.49 5.85 -0.02
N PHE A 188 -4.39 5.86 -0.78
CA PHE A 188 -4.34 6.30 -2.17
C PHE A 188 -4.42 5.12 -3.17
N ALA A 189 -4.93 3.97 -2.74
CA ALA A 189 -5.25 2.87 -3.65
C ALA A 189 -6.39 3.27 -4.61
N ASP A 190 -6.45 2.59 -5.75
CA ASP A 190 -7.50 2.88 -6.74
C ASP A 190 -8.89 2.53 -6.20
N PRO A 191 -9.95 3.27 -6.57
CA PRO A 191 -11.30 2.79 -6.37
C PRO A 191 -11.59 1.60 -7.31
N VAL A 192 -12.57 0.76 -6.93
CA VAL A 192 -13.01 -0.41 -7.72
C VAL A 192 -13.46 -0.09 -9.16
N THR A 193 -13.67 1.19 -9.47
CA THR A 193 -14.04 1.68 -10.81
C THR A 193 -12.84 1.78 -11.76
N VAL A 194 -11.61 1.80 -11.25
CA VAL A 194 -10.40 1.75 -12.09
C VAL A 194 -10.16 0.31 -12.48
N ARG A 195 -10.00 0.08 -13.78
CA ARG A 195 -9.84 -1.27 -14.32
C ARG A 195 -8.41 -1.75 -14.17
N VAL A 196 -8.22 -3.07 -14.08
CA VAL A 196 -6.88 -3.68 -14.01
C VAL A 196 -6.00 -3.44 -15.23
N ASP A 197 -6.60 -3.12 -16.38
CA ASP A 197 -5.93 -2.80 -17.64
C ASP A 197 -5.81 -1.29 -17.89
N ASP A 198 -6.22 -0.45 -16.93
CA ASP A 198 -6.10 0.99 -17.02
C ASP A 198 -4.61 1.40 -17.01
N PRO A 199 -4.16 2.25 -17.94
CA PRO A 199 -2.77 2.72 -18.00
C PRO A 199 -2.36 3.56 -16.77
N THR A 200 -3.29 3.95 -15.90
CA THR A 200 -3.00 4.66 -14.64
C THR A 200 -3.31 3.83 -13.39
N ALA A 201 -3.52 2.51 -13.54
CA ALA A 201 -3.83 1.65 -12.39
C ALA A 201 -2.63 1.49 -11.44
N HIS A 202 -2.87 1.74 -10.15
CA HIS A 202 -2.02 1.42 -9.01
C HIS A 202 -2.44 0.11 -8.33
N GLY A 203 -3.72 -0.24 -8.40
CA GLY A 203 -4.31 -1.41 -7.76
C GLY A 203 -5.08 -1.10 -6.47
N LEU A 204 -5.84 -2.09 -6.01
CA LEU A 204 -6.58 -2.03 -4.76
C LEU A 204 -5.66 -2.16 -3.53
N ALA A 205 -6.14 -1.73 -2.37
CA ALA A 205 -5.34 -1.65 -1.15
C ALA A 205 -4.77 -3.02 -0.75
N LEU A 206 -5.53 -4.10 -0.85
CA LEU A 206 -5.02 -5.44 -0.55
C LEU A 206 -3.93 -5.89 -1.53
N ASP A 207 -4.07 -5.57 -2.81
CA ASP A 207 -3.07 -5.91 -3.83
C ASP A 207 -1.76 -5.16 -3.56
N ARG A 208 -1.86 -3.86 -3.28
CA ARG A 208 -0.72 -3.00 -2.91
C ARG A 208 -0.03 -3.47 -1.63
N LEU A 209 -0.79 -3.77 -0.58
CA LEU A 209 -0.24 -4.33 0.67
C LEU A 209 0.51 -5.64 0.40
N THR A 210 -0.07 -6.53 -0.41
CA THR A 210 0.54 -7.82 -0.73
C THR A 210 1.89 -7.62 -1.40
N ALA A 211 1.98 -6.71 -2.36
CA ALA A 211 3.23 -6.37 -3.01
C ALA A 211 4.29 -5.82 -2.02
N VAL A 212 3.91 -4.89 -1.14
CA VAL A 212 4.80 -4.40 -0.06
C VAL A 212 5.30 -5.56 0.80
N LEU A 213 4.41 -6.48 1.19
CA LEU A 213 4.78 -7.63 2.03
C LEU A 213 5.73 -8.58 1.32
N ASP A 214 5.58 -8.78 0.01
CA ASP A 214 6.48 -9.63 -0.77
C ASP A 214 7.92 -9.12 -0.71
N GLY A 215 8.12 -7.82 -0.92
CA GLY A 215 9.43 -7.19 -0.82
C GLY A 215 9.96 -7.14 0.61
N TYR A 216 9.10 -6.84 1.58
CA TYR A 216 9.47 -6.83 3.00
C TYR A 216 9.98 -8.19 3.48
N ARG A 217 9.39 -9.28 2.99
CA ARG A 217 9.74 -10.66 3.39
C ARG A 217 10.87 -11.25 2.56
N SER A 218 10.94 -10.92 1.28
CA SER A 218 11.74 -11.65 0.29
C SER A 218 12.85 -10.81 -0.34
N GLY A 219 12.91 -9.52 -0.02
CA GLY A 219 13.91 -8.59 -0.53
C GLY A 219 13.70 -8.17 -1.99
N ALA A 220 14.58 -7.30 -2.48
CA ALA A 220 14.44 -6.64 -3.78
C ALA A 220 14.39 -7.61 -4.97
N ALA A 221 15.12 -8.72 -4.94
CA ALA A 221 15.16 -9.68 -6.05
C ALA A 221 13.78 -10.27 -6.37
N ALA A 222 12.96 -10.53 -5.35
CA ALA A 222 11.60 -11.03 -5.53
C ALA A 222 10.72 -10.02 -6.29
N CYS A 223 10.93 -8.72 -6.06
CA CYS A 223 10.17 -7.65 -6.70
C CYS A 223 10.39 -7.62 -8.21
N HIS A 224 11.64 -7.70 -8.68
CA HIS A 224 11.91 -7.76 -10.11
C HIS A 224 11.39 -9.06 -10.76
N ALA A 225 11.33 -10.14 -10.00
CA ALA A 225 10.79 -11.42 -10.47
C ALA A 225 9.25 -11.44 -10.58
N LEU A 226 8.54 -10.44 -10.03
CA LEU A 226 7.10 -10.30 -10.24
C LEU A 226 6.82 -10.10 -11.73
N THR A 227 5.89 -10.90 -12.26
CA THR A 227 5.45 -10.84 -13.65
C THR A 227 3.94 -10.73 -13.71
N ARG A 228 3.40 -10.29 -14.85
CA ARG A 228 1.95 -10.23 -15.07
C ARG A 228 1.25 -11.57 -14.78
N GLY A 229 1.88 -12.70 -15.10
CA GLY A 229 1.29 -14.02 -14.87
C GLY A 229 1.27 -14.45 -13.39
N ALA A 230 2.16 -13.87 -12.57
CA ALA A 230 2.20 -14.08 -11.13
C ALA A 230 1.29 -13.12 -10.36
N LEU A 231 0.81 -12.04 -11.00
CA LEU A 231 -0.16 -11.16 -10.38
C LEU A 231 -1.54 -11.82 -10.34
N HIS A 232 -2.14 -11.76 -9.17
CA HIS A 232 -3.50 -12.21 -8.92
C HIS A 232 -4.32 -11.06 -8.34
N PRO A 233 -4.57 -10.00 -9.14
CA PRO A 233 -5.28 -8.83 -8.66
C PRO A 233 -6.67 -9.22 -8.16
N THR A 234 -7.10 -8.56 -7.10
CA THR A 234 -8.44 -8.76 -6.53
C THR A 234 -9.53 -8.35 -7.52
N LEU A 235 -9.35 -7.23 -8.23
CA LEU A 235 -10.22 -6.81 -9.33
C LEU A 235 -10.07 -7.70 -10.56
N GLY A 236 -11.16 -7.90 -11.29
CA GLY A 236 -11.19 -8.75 -12.49
C GLY A 236 -11.22 -10.26 -12.20
N ARG A 237 -11.25 -10.67 -10.92
CA ARG A 237 -11.48 -12.07 -10.54
C ARG A 237 -12.88 -12.51 -10.95
N ALA A 238 -12.98 -13.72 -11.50
CA ALA A 238 -14.26 -14.28 -11.91
C ALA A 238 -15.24 -14.38 -10.73
N GLY A 239 -16.53 -14.13 -11.01
CA GLY A 239 -17.61 -14.21 -10.02
C GLY A 239 -17.81 -12.94 -9.20
N LEU A 240 -17.11 -11.84 -9.52
CA LEU A 240 -17.38 -10.52 -8.95
C LEU A 240 -18.39 -9.73 -9.81
N THR A 241 -19.22 -8.91 -9.17
CA THR A 241 -20.08 -7.94 -9.85
C THR A 241 -19.48 -6.54 -9.83
N ASP A 242 -19.54 -5.88 -10.99
CA ASP A 242 -19.08 -4.50 -11.18
C ASP A 242 -20.19 -3.47 -10.88
N THR A 243 -21.39 -3.90 -10.45
CA THR A 243 -22.51 -3.00 -10.19
C THR A 243 -22.57 -2.58 -8.72
N PRO A 244 -22.28 -1.30 -8.39
CA PRO A 244 -22.41 -0.81 -7.02
C PRO A 244 -23.89 -0.80 -6.62
N ARG A 245 -24.22 -1.39 -5.47
CA ARG A 245 -25.51 -1.14 -4.79
C ARG A 245 -25.23 -0.51 -3.42
N PRO A 246 -25.97 0.51 -2.98
CA PRO A 246 -25.88 0.92 -1.59
C PRO A 246 -26.52 -0.17 -0.72
N HIS A 247 -25.74 -0.75 0.21
CA HIS A 247 -26.13 -1.74 1.22
C HIS A 247 -26.84 -3.02 0.72
N ARG A 248 -26.23 -4.19 0.94
CA ARG A 248 -26.78 -5.49 0.54
C ARG A 248 -27.91 -5.95 1.46
N PHE A 249 -27.87 -5.53 2.72
CA PHE A 249 -28.80 -5.95 3.76
C PHE A 249 -29.48 -4.74 4.41
N ALA A 250 -30.67 -4.95 4.97
CA ALA A 250 -31.45 -3.89 5.63
C ALA A 250 -30.79 -3.33 6.90
N SER A 251 -29.82 -4.04 7.50
CA SER A 251 -29.09 -3.60 8.69
C SER A 251 -27.76 -4.33 8.84
N THR A 252 -26.87 -3.80 9.68
CA THR A 252 -25.63 -4.50 10.08
C THR A 252 -25.93 -5.85 10.71
N ALA A 253 -26.96 -5.94 11.57
CA ALA A 253 -27.36 -7.20 12.19
C ALA A 253 -27.76 -8.26 11.14
N ALA A 254 -28.48 -7.86 10.08
CA ALA A 254 -28.82 -8.73 8.97
C ALA A 254 -27.58 -9.19 8.18
N ALA A 255 -26.61 -8.29 7.93
CA ALA A 255 -25.35 -8.65 7.29
C ALA A 255 -24.54 -9.67 8.12
N LEU A 256 -24.44 -9.45 9.45
CA LEU A 256 -23.77 -10.38 10.37
C LEU A 256 -24.45 -11.75 10.39
N ALA A 257 -25.79 -11.77 10.40
CA ALA A 257 -26.56 -13.01 10.35
C ALA A 257 -26.36 -13.77 9.03
N ALA A 258 -26.27 -13.05 7.90
CA ALA A 258 -26.03 -13.63 6.59
C ALA A 258 -24.61 -14.20 6.43
N GLY A 259 -23.58 -13.55 6.99
CA GLY A 259 -22.19 -13.99 6.89
C GLY A 259 -21.83 -15.17 7.81
N ARG A 260 -22.49 -15.26 8.98
CA ARG A 260 -22.15 -16.23 10.04
C ARG A 260 -22.11 -17.70 9.57
N PRO A 261 -23.06 -18.23 8.78
CA PRO A 261 -23.01 -19.63 8.36
C PRO A 261 -21.73 -20.00 7.60
N ALA A 262 -21.27 -19.14 6.68
CA ALA A 262 -20.03 -19.36 5.93
C ALA A 262 -18.80 -19.32 6.85
N MET A 263 -18.77 -18.40 7.82
CA MET A 263 -17.69 -18.32 8.80
C MET A 263 -17.62 -19.56 9.71
N LEU A 264 -18.77 -20.07 10.17
CA LEU A 264 -18.84 -21.27 10.99
C LEU A 264 -18.47 -22.53 10.20
N ALA A 265 -18.89 -22.63 8.94
CA ALA A 265 -18.48 -23.71 8.04
C ALA A 265 -16.96 -23.72 7.84
N LEU A 266 -16.34 -22.54 7.69
CA LEU A 266 -14.89 -22.42 7.60
C LEU A 266 -14.20 -22.79 8.93
N ALA A 267 -14.71 -22.29 10.05
CA ALA A 267 -14.18 -22.59 11.38
C ALA A 267 -14.26 -24.10 11.72
N ALA A 268 -15.32 -24.79 11.30
CA ALA A 268 -15.47 -26.24 11.49
C ALA A 268 -14.37 -27.09 10.84
N ARG A 269 -13.59 -26.52 9.91
CA ARG A 269 -12.40 -27.17 9.32
C ARG A 269 -11.18 -27.12 10.25
N LEU A 270 -11.26 -26.43 11.39
CA LEU A 270 -10.20 -26.33 12.38
C LEU A 270 -10.38 -27.36 13.51
N PRO A 271 -9.31 -28.01 14.00
CA PRO A 271 -9.40 -29.15 14.93
C PRO A 271 -10.08 -28.90 16.29
N ALA A 272 -10.30 -27.64 16.70
CA ALA A 272 -10.76 -27.28 18.06
C ALA A 272 -11.87 -26.20 18.13
N ALA A 273 -12.57 -25.90 17.03
CA ALA A 273 -13.25 -24.61 16.87
C ALA A 273 -14.78 -24.57 17.07
N ALA A 274 -15.48 -25.71 17.17
CA ALA A 274 -16.94 -25.71 16.97
C ALA A 274 -17.74 -24.98 18.06
N GLY A 275 -17.35 -25.09 19.34
CA GLY A 275 -18.10 -24.52 20.45
C GLY A 275 -17.90 -23.02 20.67
N SER A 276 -16.65 -22.54 20.62
CA SER A 276 -16.30 -21.14 20.88
C SER A 276 -16.62 -20.21 19.70
N ALA A 277 -16.58 -20.72 18.46
CA ALA A 277 -16.88 -19.94 17.26
C ALA A 277 -18.36 -19.52 17.19
N ALA A 278 -19.29 -20.39 17.60
CA ALA A 278 -20.73 -20.14 17.51
C ALA A 278 -21.17 -18.95 18.37
N ALA A 279 -20.58 -18.81 19.56
CA ALA A 279 -20.90 -17.74 20.52
C ALA A 279 -20.20 -16.40 20.21
N ALA A 280 -19.25 -16.36 19.28
CA ALA A 280 -18.48 -15.17 18.99
C ALA A 280 -19.34 -14.04 18.40
N THR A 281 -19.11 -12.83 18.92
CA THR A 281 -19.72 -11.57 18.47
C THR A 281 -18.63 -10.52 18.24
N PRO A 282 -18.80 -9.61 17.27
CA PRO A 282 -17.88 -8.50 17.08
C PRO A 282 -17.98 -7.54 18.27
N SER A 283 -16.85 -6.95 18.68
CA SER A 283 -16.88 -5.92 19.72
C SER A 283 -17.50 -4.62 19.18
N ALA A 284 -17.98 -3.76 20.07
CA ALA A 284 -18.48 -2.44 19.68
C ALA A 284 -17.37 -1.59 19.00
N ALA A 285 -16.12 -1.75 19.43
CA ALA A 285 -14.98 -1.07 18.82
C ALA A 285 -14.69 -1.57 17.39
N ASP A 286 -14.71 -2.88 17.16
CA ASP A 286 -14.52 -3.43 15.79
C ASP A 286 -15.68 -3.01 14.86
N LEU A 287 -16.92 -2.96 15.37
CA LEU A 287 -18.06 -2.45 14.59
C LEU A 287 -17.96 -0.95 14.29
N ALA A 288 -17.46 -0.15 15.23
CA ALA A 288 -17.21 1.27 14.99
C ALA A 288 -16.11 1.48 13.95
N ALA A 289 -15.03 0.70 14.00
CA ALA A 289 -13.96 0.70 12.99
C ALA A 289 -14.47 0.25 11.60
N ALA A 290 -15.43 -0.67 11.55
CA ALA A 290 -16.03 -1.15 10.30
C ALA A 290 -17.01 -0.14 9.65
N ALA A 291 -17.65 0.71 10.45
CA ALA A 291 -18.79 1.52 10.01
C ALA A 291 -18.53 2.40 8.76
N PRO A 292 -17.36 3.06 8.61
CA PRO A 292 -17.07 3.85 7.41
C PRO A 292 -16.92 3.03 6.13
N TYR A 293 -16.61 1.73 6.26
CA TYR A 293 -16.24 0.88 5.14
C TYR A 293 -17.37 -0.04 4.68
N GLY A 294 -18.45 -0.18 5.45
CA GLY A 294 -19.68 -0.82 4.99
C GLY A 294 -19.98 -2.19 5.60
N GLN A 295 -20.88 -2.93 4.95
CA GLN A 295 -21.45 -4.15 5.52
C GLN A 295 -20.49 -5.35 5.42
N PHE A 296 -19.60 -5.37 4.42
CA PHE A 296 -18.60 -6.43 4.33
C PHE A 296 -17.52 -6.23 5.40
N ALA A 297 -17.09 -5.00 5.65
CA ALA A 297 -16.25 -4.64 6.80
C ALA A 297 -16.85 -5.09 8.15
N ALA A 298 -18.16 -4.93 8.35
CA ALA A 298 -18.82 -5.37 9.58
C ALA A 298 -18.84 -6.91 9.70
N ALA A 299 -19.05 -7.64 8.60
CA ALA A 299 -18.89 -9.09 8.58
C ALA A 299 -17.43 -9.52 8.82
N ALA A 300 -16.48 -8.75 8.26
CA ALA A 300 -15.07 -8.61 8.64
C ALA A 300 -14.82 -8.78 10.15
N ALA A 301 -15.43 -7.88 10.92
CA ALA A 301 -15.28 -7.82 12.37
C ALA A 301 -15.80 -9.08 13.07
N LEU A 302 -16.88 -9.69 12.56
CA LEU A 302 -17.36 -10.97 13.09
C LEU A 302 -16.40 -12.11 12.77
N ALA A 303 -15.88 -12.18 11.53
CA ALA A 303 -14.88 -13.18 11.17
C ALA A 303 -13.63 -13.05 12.06
N LEU A 304 -13.19 -11.82 12.34
CA LEU A 304 -12.09 -11.56 13.27
C LEU A 304 -12.39 -12.08 14.69
N SER A 305 -13.59 -11.83 15.23
CA SER A 305 -14.00 -12.36 16.53
C SER A 305 -14.04 -13.90 16.58
N ILE A 306 -14.52 -14.55 15.51
CA ILE A 306 -14.46 -16.01 15.38
C ILE A 306 -13.00 -16.48 15.30
N GLY A 307 -12.16 -15.76 14.57
CA GLY A 307 -10.72 -15.98 14.52
C GLY A 307 -10.07 -15.93 15.90
N ARG A 308 -10.37 -14.90 16.70
CA ARG A 308 -9.88 -14.76 18.08
C ARG A 308 -10.29 -15.96 18.95
N ALA A 309 -11.52 -16.44 18.78
CA ALA A 309 -12.05 -17.59 19.52
C ALA A 309 -11.44 -18.94 19.08
N THR A 310 -10.75 -19.01 17.95
CA THR A 310 -10.28 -20.29 17.35
C THR A 310 -8.77 -20.38 17.11
N LYS A 311 -8.07 -19.25 16.96
CA LYS A 311 -6.63 -19.20 16.64
C LYS A 311 -5.73 -18.78 17.80
N GLY A 312 -6.28 -18.15 18.84
CA GLY A 312 -5.53 -17.80 20.05
C GLY A 312 -4.50 -16.67 19.91
N THR A 313 -4.28 -16.12 18.72
CA THR A 313 -3.40 -14.96 18.47
C THR A 313 -4.10 -13.91 17.61
N ALA A 314 -3.69 -12.64 17.72
CA ALA A 314 -4.24 -11.55 16.90
C ALA A 314 -3.94 -11.76 15.41
N VAL A 315 -2.70 -12.13 15.07
CA VAL A 315 -2.28 -12.46 13.70
C VAL A 315 -3.08 -13.63 13.13
N GLY A 316 -3.24 -14.71 13.91
CA GLY A 316 -4.05 -15.87 13.50
C GLY A 316 -5.52 -15.51 13.29
N ALA A 317 -6.08 -14.63 14.13
CA ALA A 317 -7.44 -14.14 13.99
C ALA A 317 -7.64 -13.30 12.71
N ALA A 318 -6.70 -12.39 12.41
CA ALA A 318 -6.71 -11.61 11.18
C ALA A 318 -6.53 -12.50 9.94
N CYS A 319 -5.66 -13.52 10.03
CA CYS A 319 -5.54 -14.52 8.97
C CYS A 319 -6.84 -15.30 8.75
N PHE A 320 -7.51 -15.72 9.82
CA PHE A 320 -8.82 -16.36 9.67
C PHE A 320 -9.83 -15.44 8.97
N ALA A 321 -9.86 -14.15 9.31
CA ALA A 321 -10.71 -13.18 8.63
C ALA A 321 -10.37 -13.07 7.13
N GLY A 322 -9.08 -13.02 6.76
CA GLY A 322 -8.64 -13.04 5.36
C GLY A 322 -9.03 -14.33 4.63
N ALA A 323 -8.87 -15.49 5.26
CA ALA A 323 -9.26 -16.78 4.71
C ALA A 323 -10.77 -16.89 4.50
N TRP A 324 -11.57 -16.32 5.41
CA TRP A 324 -13.02 -16.20 5.22
C TRP A 324 -13.34 -15.29 4.05
N THR A 325 -12.74 -14.09 4.00
CA THR A 325 -12.93 -13.15 2.89
C THR A 325 -12.66 -13.85 1.56
N ALA A 326 -11.52 -14.53 1.40
CA ALA A 326 -11.20 -15.26 0.18
C ALA A 326 -12.16 -16.43 -0.14
N SER A 327 -12.74 -17.07 0.89
CA SER A 327 -13.70 -18.16 0.68
C SER A 327 -15.03 -17.71 0.08
N VAL A 328 -15.40 -16.43 0.28
CA VAL A 328 -16.63 -15.85 -0.28
C VAL A 328 -16.36 -14.93 -1.48
N PHE A 329 -15.16 -14.36 -1.58
CA PHE A 329 -14.76 -13.42 -2.62
C PHE A 329 -14.75 -14.05 -4.02
N GLY A 330 -15.66 -13.59 -4.89
CA GLY A 330 -15.88 -14.15 -6.24
C GLY A 330 -16.56 -15.52 -6.26
N HIS A 331 -17.07 -15.98 -5.11
CA HIS A 331 -17.71 -17.27 -4.95
C HIS A 331 -19.14 -17.17 -4.39
N ALA A 332 -19.46 -16.04 -3.75
CA ALA A 332 -20.79 -15.75 -3.25
C ALA A 332 -21.75 -15.39 -4.40
N ALA A 333 -23.02 -15.75 -4.24
CA ALA A 333 -24.06 -15.36 -5.18
C ALA A 333 -24.25 -13.83 -5.21
N ASP A 334 -24.77 -13.31 -6.32
CA ASP A 334 -25.07 -11.88 -6.48
C ASP A 334 -25.91 -11.35 -5.32
N GLY A 335 -25.43 -10.27 -4.68
CA GLY A 335 -26.09 -9.64 -3.54
C GLY A 335 -25.73 -10.24 -2.17
N ALA A 336 -24.96 -11.34 -2.12
CA ALA A 336 -24.38 -11.86 -0.88
C ALA A 336 -23.05 -11.17 -0.52
N LEU A 337 -22.57 -11.41 0.70
CA LEU A 337 -21.23 -10.98 1.14
C LEU A 337 -20.17 -11.73 0.33
N GLY A 338 -19.23 -11.02 -0.31
CA GLY A 338 -18.14 -11.59 -1.11
C GLY A 338 -18.34 -11.49 -2.62
N SER A 339 -19.46 -10.95 -3.09
CA SER A 339 -19.73 -10.87 -4.53
C SER A 339 -19.06 -9.66 -5.21
N TRP A 340 -18.44 -8.72 -4.48
CA TRP A 340 -18.06 -7.40 -5.06
C TRP A 340 -16.55 -7.15 -4.95
N GLY A 341 -16.00 -6.45 -5.94
CA GLY A 341 -14.55 -6.21 -6.04
C GLY A 341 -13.94 -5.47 -4.85
N GLY A 342 -14.70 -4.63 -4.15
CA GLY A 342 -14.21 -3.86 -2.99
C GLY A 342 -14.24 -4.60 -1.66
N ASP A 343 -14.85 -5.79 -1.59
CA ASP A 343 -15.08 -6.50 -0.32
C ASP A 343 -13.78 -6.79 0.45
N ALA A 344 -12.74 -7.18 -0.27
CA ALA A 344 -11.46 -7.50 0.34
C ALA A 344 -10.81 -6.26 0.99
N ASP A 345 -10.91 -5.11 0.34
CA ASP A 345 -10.42 -3.82 0.84
C ASP A 345 -11.28 -3.29 1.99
N GLU A 346 -12.60 -3.44 1.95
CA GLU A 346 -13.47 -3.10 3.09
C GLU A 346 -13.04 -3.84 4.37
N ALA A 347 -12.74 -5.14 4.24
CA ALA A 347 -12.28 -5.97 5.37
C ALA A 347 -10.88 -5.57 5.85
N LEU A 348 -9.94 -5.31 4.93
CA LEU A 348 -8.60 -4.82 5.27
C LEU A 348 -8.65 -3.46 5.99
N ASN A 349 -9.48 -2.54 5.47
CA ASN A 349 -9.65 -1.20 6.01
C ASN A 349 -10.21 -1.22 7.43
N MET A 350 -11.18 -2.10 7.70
CA MET A 350 -11.65 -2.33 9.07
C MET A 350 -10.52 -2.80 9.99
N LEU A 351 -9.70 -3.76 9.55
CA LEU A 351 -8.61 -4.29 10.38
C LEU A 351 -7.58 -3.22 10.76
N ARG A 352 -7.19 -2.37 9.81
CA ARG A 352 -6.18 -1.32 10.03
C ARG A 352 -6.72 -0.09 10.75
N ALA A 353 -8.03 0.16 10.70
CA ALA A 353 -8.65 1.28 11.42
C ALA A 353 -8.73 1.05 12.95
N ARG A 354 -8.43 -0.17 13.42
CA ARG A 354 -8.34 -0.45 14.85
C ARG A 354 -7.10 0.19 15.47
N PRO A 355 -7.21 0.75 16.69
CA PRO A 355 -6.10 1.48 17.33
C PRO A 355 -4.90 0.60 17.68
N ASP A 356 -5.14 -0.70 17.87
CA ASP A 356 -4.14 -1.72 18.22
C ASP A 356 -3.68 -2.54 17.00
N ALA A 357 -4.06 -2.14 15.78
CA ALA A 357 -3.68 -2.85 14.57
C ALA A 357 -2.15 -2.91 14.42
N THR A 358 -1.65 -4.11 14.13
CA THR A 358 -0.24 -4.36 13.86
C THR A 358 0.00 -4.73 12.40
N ILE A 359 1.23 -4.53 11.92
CA ILE A 359 1.60 -5.01 10.57
C ILE A 359 1.49 -6.53 10.48
N GLY A 360 1.74 -7.24 11.57
CA GLY A 360 1.54 -8.69 11.67
C GLY A 360 0.09 -9.11 11.40
N GLU A 361 -0.90 -8.35 11.87
CA GLU A 361 -2.32 -8.63 11.58
C GLU A 361 -2.68 -8.35 10.12
N LEU A 362 -2.19 -7.25 9.53
CA LEU A 362 -2.42 -6.96 8.11
C LEU A 362 -1.77 -8.03 7.22
N ALA A 363 -0.55 -8.42 7.57
CA ALA A 363 0.17 -9.54 6.97
C ALA A 363 -0.58 -10.86 7.10
N GLY A 364 -1.09 -11.17 8.29
CA GLY A 364 -1.92 -12.34 8.56
C GLY A 364 -3.17 -12.34 7.67
N PHE A 365 -3.89 -11.23 7.59
CA PHE A 365 -5.06 -11.08 6.71
C PHE A 365 -4.71 -11.34 5.25
N ALA A 366 -3.67 -10.70 4.72
CA ALA A 366 -3.22 -10.90 3.34
C ALA A 366 -2.84 -12.37 3.07
N ASP A 367 -2.13 -13.00 4.00
CA ASP A 367 -1.75 -14.41 3.91
C ASP A 367 -2.96 -15.35 3.91
N GLY A 368 -3.93 -15.09 4.78
CA GLY A 368 -5.20 -15.81 4.84
C GLY A 368 -5.99 -15.65 3.56
N PHE A 369 -6.04 -14.44 3.00
CA PHE A 369 -6.73 -14.18 1.73
C PHE A 369 -6.06 -14.92 0.56
N ALA A 370 -4.74 -14.87 0.46
CA ALA A 370 -4.00 -15.48 -0.64
C ALA A 370 -3.96 -17.02 -0.56
N ARG A 371 -3.84 -17.58 0.65
CA ARG A 371 -3.51 -19.02 0.86
C ARG A 371 -4.56 -19.78 1.68
N GLY A 372 -5.65 -19.13 2.07
CA GLY A 372 -6.72 -19.71 2.87
C GLY A 372 -6.28 -20.13 4.27
N LEU A 373 -7.07 -20.98 4.92
CA LEU A 373 -6.84 -21.42 6.31
C LEU A 373 -5.48 -22.11 6.53
N ALA A 374 -4.87 -22.67 5.48
CA ALA A 374 -3.60 -23.38 5.58
C ALA A 374 -2.44 -22.44 6.00
N ALA A 375 -2.57 -21.14 5.72
CA ALA A 375 -1.60 -20.13 6.14
C ALA A 375 -1.81 -19.62 7.58
N CYS A 376 -2.97 -19.89 8.18
CA CYS A 376 -3.33 -19.37 9.50
C CYS A 376 -2.86 -20.26 10.65
N ARG A 377 -1.60 -20.72 10.59
CA ARG A 377 -1.04 -21.65 11.59
C ARG A 377 -0.67 -20.93 12.88
#